data_AF-A0A8S3XPM4-F1
#
_entry.id   AF-A0A8S3XPM4-F1
#
_cell.length_a   1.000
_cell.length_b   1.000
_cell.length_c   1.000
_cell.angle_alpha   90.00
_cell.angle_beta   90.00
_cell.angle_gamma   90.00
#
_symmetry.space_group_name_H-M   'P 1'
#
loop_
_entity.id
_entity.type
_entity.pdbx_description
1 polymer ?
#
loop_
_entity_poly.entity_id
_entity_poly.type
_entity_poly.pdbx_seq_one_letter_code
_entity_poly.pdbx_strand_id
1 'polypeptide(L)'
;MDDDQSSGYAVLVEEKKDAKIPDGPMIKLFESLVTNYCYKQDIILTNAQIIDILQVDFNIDIQKIHDVEVEIYVDVVKKYLKEWPEWDELERSIIDFKSDNNSKPITSIIEEKYLNLKKYLGNMLEIAKHLSPDVVKNIPKTGQMYKKENVNEENVVMEIQATRKQLNHLILRHPIGNNSIFNVNEALPKYYDYPNLLPLHSILSWSGIEVELKLKWAQGGVINLKYENCHKLQHKLVNKMLNLDSYQKSSLNQQWEVKSTRKNSTEISKDVILNLFEQCILNDRYRKWKPVLVSMHKILSDITRSMPSNIGVPGTFRKYLSKYSYVRFLYKNVTDEETDTENEKYDLQIQEVLSPMCQLYIGLYRSREELIKIHCDFCQVTFTGENVAWEIQNHFKSHVAEPDWQCVNCDKTITMSDLTWENWNHTCEPLSLCHMQ
;
A
#
# COMPACT_ATOMS: atom_id res chain seq x y z
N MET A 1 43.45 -65.27 5.59
CA MET A 1 42.21 -65.50 4.85
C MET A 1 41.09 -64.87 5.65
N ASP A 2 41.05 -63.55 5.54
CA ASP A 2 39.98 -62.82 4.84
C ASP A 2 38.54 -62.96 5.35
N ASP A 3 38.04 -61.75 5.62
CA ASP A 3 36.71 -61.22 5.32
C ASP A 3 35.56 -61.58 6.27
N ASP A 4 35.04 -60.63 7.06
CA ASP A 4 34.35 -59.37 6.71
C ASP A 4 32.85 -59.61 6.44
N GLN A 5 32.01 -59.14 7.38
CA GLN A 5 30.67 -58.57 7.13
C GLN A 5 29.99 -58.13 8.44
N SER A 6 30.27 -56.86 8.78
CA SER A 6 29.28 -55.80 9.02
C SER A 6 27.91 -56.18 9.61
N SER A 7 27.76 -55.94 10.92
CA SER A 7 26.46 -55.76 11.58
C SER A 7 26.21 -54.25 11.73
N GLY A 8 25.27 -53.74 10.93
CA GLY A 8 24.92 -52.33 10.88
C GLY A 8 24.19 -51.87 12.14
N TYR A 9 24.84 -50.98 12.91
CA TYR A 9 24.18 -50.12 13.87
C TYR A 9 23.36 -49.07 13.10
N ALA A 10 22.03 -49.19 13.15
CA ALA A 10 21.13 -48.13 12.74
C ALA A 10 21.19 -47.00 13.78
N VAL A 11 21.99 -45.97 13.48
CA VAL A 11 21.92 -44.67 14.13
C VAL A 11 20.67 -43.97 13.61
N LEU A 12 19.68 -43.78 14.50
CA LEU A 12 18.56 -42.87 14.26
C LEU A 12 19.12 -41.45 14.17
N VAL A 13 19.33 -40.99 12.94
CA VAL A 13 19.57 -39.58 12.65
C VAL A 13 18.23 -38.88 12.81
N GLU A 14 18.05 -38.14 13.90
CA GLU A 14 16.97 -37.17 14.01
C GLU A 14 17.17 -36.11 12.93
N GLU A 15 16.29 -36.15 11.92
CA GLU A 15 16.17 -35.11 10.91
C GLU A 15 15.89 -33.77 11.61
N LYS A 16 16.79 -32.80 11.40
CA LYS A 16 16.49 -31.39 11.67
C LYS A 16 15.31 -30.99 10.79
N LYS A 17 14.12 -30.91 11.40
CA LYS A 17 12.99 -30.22 10.78
C LYS A 17 13.35 -28.75 10.62
N ASP A 18 13.42 -28.29 9.38
CA ASP A 18 13.37 -26.88 9.04
C ASP A 18 12.14 -26.27 9.71
N ALA A 19 12.38 -25.46 10.75
CA ALA A 19 11.33 -24.76 11.45
C ALA A 19 10.75 -23.70 10.51
N LYS A 20 9.49 -23.87 10.08
CA LYS A 20 8.69 -22.80 9.50
C LYS A 20 8.76 -21.58 10.41
N ILE A 21 9.10 -20.42 9.83
CA ILE A 21 9.00 -19.12 10.48
C ILE A 21 7.59 -18.99 11.11
N PRO A 22 7.46 -18.71 12.42
CA PRO A 22 6.17 -18.49 13.03
C PRO A 22 5.50 -17.25 12.43
N ASP A 23 4.27 -17.37 11.95
CA ASP A 23 3.49 -16.22 11.49
C ASP A 23 2.90 -15.51 12.73
N GLY A 24 3.54 -14.43 13.19
CA GLY A 24 3.21 -13.74 14.45
C GLY A 24 3.29 -12.21 14.33
N PRO A 25 2.53 -11.46 15.15
CA PRO A 25 2.43 -10.00 15.05
C PRO A 25 3.77 -9.27 15.24
N MET A 26 4.70 -9.80 16.06
CA MET A 26 6.04 -9.22 16.15
C MET A 26 6.85 -9.39 14.86
N ILE A 27 6.72 -10.50 14.13
CA ILE A 27 7.42 -10.68 12.83
C ILE A 27 6.87 -9.69 11.80
N LYS A 28 5.54 -9.50 11.76
CA LYS A 28 4.91 -8.48 10.92
C LYS A 28 5.37 -7.06 11.27
N LEU A 29 5.64 -6.80 12.55
CA LEU A 29 6.26 -5.55 12.99
C LEU A 29 7.67 -5.37 12.42
N PHE A 30 8.53 -6.41 12.43
CA PHE A 30 9.85 -6.33 11.79
C PHE A 30 9.78 -6.16 10.27
N GLU A 31 8.85 -6.86 9.60
CA GLU A 31 8.61 -6.68 8.16
C GLU A 31 8.15 -5.25 7.82
N SER A 32 7.25 -4.71 8.65
CA SER A 32 6.78 -3.32 8.56
C SER A 32 7.90 -2.32 8.83
N LEU A 33 8.78 -2.58 9.80
CA LEU A 33 9.98 -1.77 10.09
C LEU A 33 10.92 -1.68 8.89
N VAL A 34 11.24 -2.83 8.27
CA VAL A 34 12.08 -2.89 7.07
C VAL A 34 11.46 -2.11 5.90
N THR A 35 10.13 -2.20 5.76
CA THR A 35 9.37 -1.53 4.70
C THR A 35 9.26 -0.02 4.95
N ASN A 36 8.97 0.41 6.19
CA ASN A 36 8.74 1.81 6.56
C ASN A 36 10.03 2.62 6.75
N TYR A 37 11.17 1.97 7.03
CA TYR A 37 12.48 2.63 6.99
C TYR A 37 12.81 3.20 5.59
N CYS A 38 12.19 2.68 4.52
CA CYS A 38 12.28 3.28 3.19
C CYS A 38 11.61 4.67 3.10
N TYR A 39 10.72 5.01 4.04
CA TYR A 39 9.85 6.18 3.97
C TYR A 39 9.99 7.17 5.14
N LYS A 40 10.89 6.93 6.11
CA LYS A 40 11.13 7.79 7.31
C LYS A 40 9.83 8.14 8.06
N GLN A 41 9.04 7.14 8.39
CA GLN A 41 7.89 7.31 9.29
C GLN A 41 8.22 6.73 10.66
N ASP A 42 7.85 7.45 11.72
CA ASP A 42 7.95 6.95 13.10
C ASP A 42 6.92 5.84 13.29
N ILE A 43 7.36 4.65 13.67
CA ILE A 43 6.45 3.54 13.94
C ILE A 43 5.87 3.71 15.34
N ILE A 44 4.61 4.15 15.37
CA ILE A 44 3.82 4.23 16.60
C ILE A 44 3.06 2.90 16.73
N LEU A 45 3.48 2.05 17.67
CA LEU A 45 2.69 0.88 18.04
C LEU A 45 1.45 1.29 18.82
N THR A 46 0.30 0.79 18.37
CA THR A 46 -0.96 1.00 19.09
C THR A 46 -1.11 0.01 20.25
N ASN A 47 -1.91 0.36 21.27
CA ASN A 47 -2.22 -0.57 22.37
C ASN A 47 -2.83 -1.88 21.84
N ALA A 48 -3.61 -1.82 20.76
CA ALA A 48 -4.23 -2.99 20.14
C ALA A 48 -3.19 -3.94 19.53
N GLN A 49 -2.18 -3.41 18.83
CA GLN A 49 -1.08 -4.21 18.30
C GLN A 49 -0.25 -4.84 19.43
N ILE A 50 -0.07 -4.14 20.55
CA ILE A 50 0.62 -4.70 21.72
C ILE A 50 -0.19 -5.82 22.36
N ILE A 51 -1.51 -5.64 22.50
CA ILE A 51 -2.44 -6.67 23.00
C ILE A 51 -2.36 -7.93 22.12
N ASP A 52 -2.32 -7.78 20.80
CA ASP A 52 -2.16 -8.91 19.87
C ASP A 52 -0.81 -9.61 20.03
N ILE A 53 0.28 -8.86 20.24
CA ILE A 53 1.60 -9.42 20.60
C ILE A 53 1.53 -10.21 21.91
N LEU A 54 0.89 -9.67 22.95
CA LEU A 54 0.74 -10.36 24.24
C LEU A 54 -0.05 -11.67 24.07
N GLN A 55 -1.12 -11.68 23.27
CA GLN A 55 -1.96 -12.85 23.03
C GLN A 55 -1.27 -13.90 22.16
N VAL A 56 -0.76 -13.51 20.99
CA VAL A 56 -0.28 -14.45 19.97
C VAL A 56 1.17 -14.86 20.22
N ASP A 57 2.04 -13.90 20.55
CA ASP A 57 3.48 -14.18 20.68
C ASP A 57 3.89 -14.63 22.09
N PHE A 58 3.20 -14.14 23.13
CA PHE A 58 3.49 -14.44 24.53
C PHE A 58 2.43 -15.32 25.22
N ASN A 59 1.35 -15.69 24.51
CA ASN A 59 0.30 -16.57 25.00
C ASN A 59 -0.32 -16.08 26.33
N ILE A 60 -0.47 -14.76 26.48
CA ILE A 60 -1.12 -14.13 27.62
C ILE A 60 -2.61 -14.02 27.32
N ASP A 61 -3.42 -14.76 28.09
CA ASP A 61 -4.87 -14.74 27.96
C ASP A 61 -5.46 -13.51 28.66
N ILE A 62 -5.57 -12.43 27.89
CA ILE A 62 -6.06 -11.12 28.33
C ILE A 62 -7.49 -11.19 28.89
N GLN A 63 -8.31 -12.17 28.48
CA GLN A 63 -9.67 -12.35 29.00
C GLN A 63 -9.72 -12.91 30.42
N LYS A 64 -8.60 -13.47 30.92
CA LYS A 64 -8.51 -14.12 32.24
C LYS A 64 -7.75 -13.30 33.29
N ILE A 65 -7.18 -12.17 32.91
CA ILE A 65 -6.40 -11.29 33.78
C ILE A 65 -7.13 -9.97 34.00
N HIS A 66 -6.81 -9.27 35.09
CA HIS A 66 -7.49 -8.04 35.47
C HIS A 66 -7.08 -6.88 34.55
N ASP A 67 -7.97 -5.92 34.24
CA ASP A 67 -7.69 -4.81 33.31
C ASP A 67 -6.40 -4.03 33.66
N VAL A 68 -6.19 -3.74 34.95
CA VAL A 68 -4.95 -3.10 35.46
C VAL A 68 -3.70 -3.94 35.18
N GLU A 69 -3.80 -5.27 35.22
CA GLU A 69 -2.68 -6.16 34.90
C GLU A 69 -2.40 -6.16 33.39
N VAL A 70 -3.44 -6.06 32.55
CA VAL A 70 -3.30 -5.85 31.10
C VAL A 70 -2.57 -4.53 30.81
N GLU A 71 -2.96 -3.44 31.49
CA GLU A 71 -2.30 -2.13 31.35
C GLU A 71 -0.82 -2.18 31.75
N ILE A 72 -0.48 -2.87 32.86
CA ILE A 72 0.92 -3.08 33.26
C ILE A 72 1.69 -3.80 32.16
N TYR A 73 1.15 -4.87 31.57
CA TYR A 73 1.83 -5.58 30.48
C TYR A 73 2.00 -4.72 29.23
N VAL A 74 0.99 -3.93 28.87
CA VAL A 74 1.07 -3.00 27.74
C VAL A 74 2.18 -1.97 27.97
N ASP A 75 2.28 -1.39 29.17
CA ASP A 75 3.30 -0.39 29.50
C ASP A 75 4.72 -0.99 29.56
N VAL A 76 4.86 -2.21 30.08
CA VAL A 76 6.12 -2.97 30.05
C VAL A 76 6.57 -3.15 28.59
N VAL A 77 5.69 -3.62 27.70
CA VAL A 77 6.05 -3.79 26.29
C VAL A 77 6.44 -2.46 25.65
N LYS A 78 5.65 -1.38 25.83
CA LYS A 78 5.99 -0.06 25.26
C LYS A 78 7.36 0.43 25.70
N LYS A 79 7.63 0.36 27.00
CA LYS A 79 8.90 0.84 27.58
C LYS A 79 10.07 0.04 27.03
N TYR A 80 10.02 -1.28 27.18
CA TYR A 80 11.17 -2.12 26.86
C TYR A 80 11.37 -2.28 25.36
N LEU A 81 10.32 -2.18 24.55
CA LEU A 81 10.47 -2.11 23.11
C LEU A 81 11.25 -0.86 22.70
N LYS A 82 10.95 0.32 23.27
CA LYS A 82 11.69 1.56 22.99
C LYS A 82 13.16 1.50 23.46
N GLU A 83 13.42 0.76 24.53
CA GLU A 83 14.74 0.60 25.13
C GLU A 83 15.51 -0.64 24.62
N TRP A 84 15.04 -1.31 23.55
CA TRP A 84 15.70 -2.54 23.07
C TRP A 84 17.12 -2.25 22.54
N PRO A 85 18.17 -2.88 23.10
CA PRO A 85 19.57 -2.49 22.85
C PRO A 85 20.07 -2.81 21.44
N GLU A 86 19.39 -3.66 20.69
CA GLU A 86 19.82 -4.09 19.35
C GLU A 86 19.22 -3.23 18.22
N TRP A 87 18.50 -2.15 18.52
CA TRP A 87 17.94 -1.24 17.50
C TRP A 87 19.01 -0.73 16.53
N ASP A 88 20.13 -0.22 17.05
CA ASP A 88 21.23 0.34 16.23
C ASP A 88 21.94 -0.73 15.38
N GLU A 89 21.93 -1.99 15.82
CA GLU A 89 22.52 -3.10 15.07
C GLU A 89 21.58 -3.61 13.98
N LEU A 90 20.28 -3.67 14.27
CA LEU A 90 19.23 -3.94 13.29
C LEU A 90 19.24 -2.88 12.19
N GLU A 91 19.30 -1.60 12.53
CA GLU A 91 19.33 -0.50 11.57
C GLU A 91 20.54 -0.62 10.63
N ARG A 92 21.74 -0.85 11.19
CA ARG A 92 22.96 -1.09 10.41
C ARG A 92 22.83 -2.29 9.47
N SER A 93 22.29 -3.39 9.97
CA SER A 93 22.09 -4.62 9.18
C SER A 93 21.10 -4.40 8.01
N ILE A 94 20.05 -3.60 8.21
CA ILE A 94 19.10 -3.24 7.14
C ILE A 94 19.75 -2.33 6.09
N ILE A 95 20.60 -1.39 6.51
CA ILE A 95 21.32 -0.49 5.61
C ILE A 95 22.34 -1.27 4.76
N ASP A 96 23.13 -2.14 5.40
CA ASP A 96 24.19 -2.92 4.75
C ASP A 96 23.61 -3.90 3.71
N PHE A 97 22.47 -4.53 4.02
CA PHE A 97 21.73 -5.38 3.06
C PHE A 97 21.28 -4.61 1.80
N LYS A 98 20.99 -3.31 1.92
CA LYS A 98 20.59 -2.49 0.76
C LYS A 98 21.78 -2.11 -0.13
N SER A 99 23.00 -2.14 0.40
CA SER A 99 24.22 -1.75 -0.32
C SER A 99 24.96 -2.89 -1.00
N ASP A 100 24.88 -4.12 -0.49
CA ASP A 100 25.60 -5.28 -1.04
C ASP A 100 24.66 -6.40 -1.51
N ASN A 101 24.85 -6.86 -2.75
CA ASN A 101 24.05 -7.92 -3.37
C ASN A 101 24.45 -9.33 -2.94
N ASN A 102 25.10 -9.51 -1.78
CA ASN A 102 25.39 -10.82 -1.19
C ASN A 102 25.87 -10.75 0.27
N SER A 103 25.07 -11.31 1.19
CA SER A 103 25.47 -12.07 2.41
C SER A 103 24.30 -12.05 3.42
N LYS A 104 23.77 -13.25 3.74
CA LYS A 104 22.52 -13.54 4.49
C LYS A 104 21.21 -13.02 3.86
N PRO A 105 20.19 -13.88 3.65
CA PRO A 105 18.84 -13.42 3.31
C PRO A 105 18.33 -12.49 4.41
N ILE A 106 17.72 -11.35 4.03
CA ILE A 106 17.11 -10.41 5.00
C ILE A 106 16.14 -11.12 5.96
N THR A 107 15.47 -12.17 5.47
CA THR A 107 14.59 -13.04 6.25
C THR A 107 15.32 -13.68 7.43
N SER A 108 16.54 -14.18 7.25
CA SER A 108 17.34 -14.77 8.33
C SER A 108 17.80 -13.74 9.35
N ILE A 109 18.05 -12.49 8.94
CA ILE A 109 18.38 -11.39 9.85
C ILE A 109 17.14 -11.00 10.67
N ILE A 110 15.97 -10.92 10.03
CA ILE A 110 14.69 -10.65 10.69
C ILE A 110 14.36 -11.76 11.70
N GLU A 111 14.54 -13.03 11.34
CA GLU A 111 14.31 -14.17 12.24
C GLU A 111 15.22 -14.13 13.47
N GLU A 112 16.52 -13.91 13.26
CA GLU A 112 17.51 -13.81 14.35
C GLU A 112 17.16 -12.68 15.32
N LYS A 113 16.82 -11.50 14.77
CA LYS A 113 16.49 -10.30 15.56
C LYS A 113 15.12 -10.39 16.23
N TYR A 114 14.15 -11.03 15.59
CA TYR A 114 12.85 -11.36 16.19
C TYR A 114 13.03 -12.25 17.43
N LEU A 115 13.81 -13.33 17.33
CA LEU A 115 14.04 -14.24 18.46
C LEU A 115 14.70 -13.51 19.64
N ASN A 116 15.65 -12.62 19.36
CA ASN A 116 16.30 -11.81 20.39
C ASN A 116 15.32 -10.86 21.08
N LEU A 117 14.49 -10.13 20.32
CA LEU A 117 13.48 -9.24 20.88
C LEU A 117 12.42 -10.02 21.69
N LYS A 118 11.95 -11.15 21.16
CA LYS A 118 10.98 -12.01 21.84
C LYS A 118 11.51 -12.51 23.17
N LYS A 119 12.77 -12.95 23.23
CA LYS A 119 13.42 -13.36 24.47
C LYS A 119 13.55 -12.19 25.46
N TYR A 120 13.95 -11.02 24.96
CA TYR A 120 14.13 -9.83 25.78
C TYR A 120 12.81 -9.36 26.43
N LEU A 121 11.76 -9.18 25.62
CA LEU A 121 10.43 -8.81 26.11
C LEU A 121 9.83 -9.90 26.99
N GLY A 122 10.04 -11.18 26.66
CA GLY A 122 9.59 -12.32 27.47
C GLY A 122 10.13 -12.28 28.90
N ASN A 123 11.43 -11.99 29.08
CA ASN A 123 12.03 -11.85 30.40
C ASN A 123 11.42 -10.69 31.19
N MET A 124 11.13 -9.56 30.54
CA MET A 124 10.53 -8.39 31.20
C MET A 124 9.08 -8.64 31.58
N LEU A 125 8.32 -9.33 30.73
CA LEU A 125 6.95 -9.73 31.00
C LEU A 125 6.87 -10.78 32.10
N GLU A 126 7.84 -11.70 32.20
CA GLU A 126 7.92 -12.68 33.28
C GLU A 126 8.15 -12.00 34.64
N ILE A 127 9.04 -10.99 34.70
CA ILE A 127 9.22 -10.16 35.90
C ILE A 127 7.91 -9.43 36.25
N ALA A 128 7.26 -8.82 35.25
CA ALA A 128 5.99 -8.12 35.45
C ALA A 128 4.90 -9.06 35.98
N LYS A 129 4.83 -10.30 35.49
CA LYS A 129 3.86 -11.33 35.90
C LYS A 129 4.01 -11.76 37.36
N HIS A 130 5.21 -11.66 37.93
CA HIS A 130 5.43 -11.92 39.35
C HIS A 130 5.05 -10.74 40.25
N LEU A 131 5.10 -9.51 39.71
CA LEU A 131 4.84 -8.28 40.48
C LEU A 131 3.40 -7.76 40.33
N SER A 132 2.76 -8.01 39.18
CA SER A 132 1.40 -7.56 38.86
C SER A 132 0.34 -8.02 39.87
N PRO A 133 0.35 -9.26 40.43
CA PRO A 133 -0.74 -9.70 41.30
C PRO A 133 -0.73 -8.97 42.66
N ASP A 134 0.45 -8.57 43.15
CA ASP A 134 0.59 -7.86 44.42
C ASP A 134 0.22 -6.38 44.28
N VAL A 135 0.40 -5.80 43.08
CA VAL A 135 -0.14 -4.47 42.75
C VAL A 135 -1.67 -4.51 42.73
N VAL A 136 -2.27 -5.53 42.09
CA VAL A 136 -3.73 -5.68 42.00
C VAL A 136 -4.39 -5.94 43.37
N LYS A 137 -3.74 -6.69 44.27
CA LYS A 137 -4.25 -6.96 45.63
C LYS A 137 -4.28 -5.72 46.54
N ASN A 138 -3.42 -4.74 46.28
CA ASN A 138 -3.30 -3.52 47.09
C ASN A 138 -4.22 -2.37 46.61
N ILE A 139 -5.05 -2.61 45.57
CA ILE A 139 -6.05 -1.65 45.11
C ILE A 139 -7.20 -1.60 46.13
N PRO A 140 -7.53 -0.44 46.73
CA PRO A 140 -8.63 -0.32 47.68
C PRO A 140 -9.95 -0.77 47.05
N LYS A 141 -10.61 -1.77 47.66
CA LYS A 141 -11.95 -2.22 47.27
C LYS A 141 -13.01 -1.21 47.72
N THR A 142 -13.07 -0.08 47.02
CA THR A 142 -14.18 0.86 47.11
C THR A 142 -14.53 1.27 45.69
N GLY A 143 -15.76 0.95 45.27
CA GLY A 143 -16.31 1.31 43.96
C GLY A 143 -16.45 2.82 43.81
N GLN A 144 -15.33 3.48 43.53
CA GLN A 144 -15.31 4.80 42.94
C GLN A 144 -14.86 4.64 41.50
N MET A 145 -15.79 4.94 40.59
CA MET A 145 -15.43 5.40 39.25
C MET A 145 -14.31 6.42 39.42
N TYR A 146 -13.10 6.07 39.03
CA TYR A 146 -12.07 7.06 38.78
C TYR A 146 -12.66 7.97 37.70
N LYS A 147 -13.07 9.17 38.12
CA LYS A 147 -13.20 10.29 37.21
C LYS A 147 -11.85 10.38 36.52
N LYS A 148 -11.82 10.05 35.23
CA LYS A 148 -10.70 10.38 34.34
C LYS A 148 -10.49 11.89 34.43
N GLU A 149 -9.54 12.32 35.24
CA GLU A 149 -8.94 13.62 35.09
C GLU A 149 -8.20 13.60 33.75
N ASN A 150 -8.72 14.38 32.80
CA ASN A 150 -8.11 14.74 31.53
C ASN A 150 -7.31 13.62 30.84
N VAL A 151 -8.01 12.54 30.47
CA VAL A 151 -7.57 11.75 29.32
C VAL A 151 -7.80 12.66 28.13
N ASN A 152 -6.72 13.24 27.59
CA ASN A 152 -6.69 13.79 26.24
C ASN A 152 -7.56 12.89 25.38
N GLU A 153 -8.57 13.43 24.68
CA GLU A 153 -9.46 12.66 23.81
C GLU A 153 -8.64 11.67 22.98
N GLU A 154 -8.50 10.44 23.49
CA GLU A 154 -7.75 9.40 22.83
C GLU A 154 -8.65 9.04 21.67
N ASN A 155 -8.33 9.59 20.50
CA ASN A 155 -8.98 9.23 19.25
C ASN A 155 -9.04 7.70 19.23
N VAL A 156 -10.25 7.16 19.35
CA VAL A 156 -10.46 5.72 19.27
C VAL A 156 -10.17 5.35 17.83
N VAL A 157 -8.96 4.86 17.57
CA VAL A 157 -8.52 4.42 16.24
C VAL A 157 -8.78 2.93 16.12
N MET A 158 -9.61 2.56 15.15
CA MET A 158 -9.74 1.18 14.68
C MET A 158 -8.89 1.01 13.43
N GLU A 159 -7.94 0.09 13.45
CA GLU A 159 -7.16 -0.30 12.27
C GLU A 159 -7.88 -1.45 11.56
N ILE A 160 -8.09 -1.32 10.25
CA ILE A 160 -8.74 -2.34 9.43
C ILE A 160 -7.79 -2.73 8.31
N GLN A 161 -7.39 -4.00 8.27
CA GLN A 161 -6.64 -4.57 7.16
C GLN A 161 -7.61 -5.23 6.19
N ALA A 162 -7.68 -4.71 4.96
CA ALA A 162 -8.57 -5.20 3.93
C ALA A 162 -7.93 -5.06 2.55
N THR A 163 -8.16 -6.03 1.68
CA THR A 163 -7.90 -5.91 0.25
C THR A 163 -8.78 -4.80 -0.35
N ARG A 164 -8.38 -4.27 -1.51
CA ARG A 164 -9.17 -3.29 -2.26
C ARG A 164 -10.62 -3.76 -2.50
N LYS A 165 -10.78 -5.05 -2.81
CA LYS A 165 -12.08 -5.69 -3.03
C LYS A 165 -12.93 -5.78 -1.76
N GLN A 166 -12.32 -6.08 -0.61
CA GLN A 166 -13.02 -6.08 0.68
C GLN A 166 -13.47 -4.66 1.06
N LEU A 167 -12.61 -3.66 0.85
CA LEU A 167 -12.94 -2.25 1.12
C LEU A 167 -14.19 -1.79 0.34
N ASN A 168 -14.32 -2.21 -0.93
CA ASN A 168 -15.46 -1.85 -1.78
C ASN A 168 -16.83 -2.26 -1.20
N HIS A 169 -16.86 -3.27 -0.33
CA HIS A 169 -18.08 -3.81 0.26
C HIS A 169 -18.05 -3.88 1.79
N LEU A 170 -17.11 -3.17 2.43
CA LEU A 170 -16.85 -3.29 3.87
C LEU A 170 -18.00 -2.75 4.73
N ILE A 171 -18.71 -1.71 4.28
CA ILE A 171 -19.76 -1.05 5.05
C ILE A 171 -21.14 -1.42 4.51
N LEU A 172 -22.02 -1.83 5.41
CA LEU A 172 -23.45 -2.02 5.11
C LEU A 172 -24.13 -0.66 5.02
N ARG A 173 -24.85 -0.41 3.92
CA ARG A 173 -25.50 0.89 3.68
C ARG A 173 -26.59 1.21 4.69
N HIS A 174 -27.39 0.20 5.02
CA HIS A 174 -28.53 0.27 5.93
C HIS A 174 -28.43 -0.89 6.93
N PRO A 175 -27.52 -0.85 7.92
CA PRO A 175 -27.26 -1.98 8.81
C PRO A 175 -28.47 -2.31 9.68
N ILE A 176 -28.84 -3.60 9.75
CA ILE A 176 -29.99 -4.11 10.51
C ILE A 176 -29.47 -4.99 11.67
N GLY A 177 -30.04 -4.82 12.86
CA GLY A 177 -30.09 -5.85 13.92
C GLY A 177 -28.82 -6.22 14.72
N ASN A 178 -27.60 -5.89 14.29
CA ASN A 178 -26.39 -6.50 14.89
C ASN A 178 -25.37 -5.55 15.54
N ASN A 179 -25.73 -4.29 15.85
CA ASN A 179 -24.80 -3.27 16.40
C ASN A 179 -23.47 -3.11 15.61
N SER A 180 -23.40 -3.60 14.37
CA SER A 180 -22.24 -3.54 13.50
C SER A 180 -22.61 -2.93 12.17
N ILE A 181 -21.71 -2.09 11.67
CA ILE A 181 -21.80 -1.49 10.34
C ILE A 181 -20.99 -2.27 9.31
N PHE A 182 -20.21 -3.26 9.75
CA PHE A 182 -19.28 -4.00 8.91
C PHE A 182 -19.94 -5.21 8.26
N ASN A 183 -19.71 -5.36 6.96
CA ASN A 183 -20.00 -6.57 6.21
C ASN A 183 -18.82 -7.53 6.34
N VAL A 184 -18.94 -8.48 7.28
CA VAL A 184 -17.91 -9.48 7.56
C VAL A 184 -18.00 -10.72 6.66
N ASN A 185 -18.96 -10.75 5.72
CA ASN A 185 -19.14 -11.88 4.83
C ASN A 185 -18.00 -11.99 3.81
N GLU A 186 -17.27 -13.10 3.85
CA GLU A 186 -16.11 -13.40 2.98
C GLU A 186 -16.49 -13.83 1.55
N ALA A 187 -17.78 -13.82 1.19
CA ALA A 187 -18.23 -14.28 -0.12
C ALA A 187 -17.67 -13.37 -1.23
N LEU A 188 -16.58 -13.82 -1.86
CA LEU A 188 -15.97 -13.16 -3.00
C LEU A 188 -17.00 -13.09 -4.13
N PRO A 189 -17.37 -11.90 -4.64
CA PRO A 189 -18.17 -11.82 -5.85
C PRO A 189 -17.46 -12.59 -6.97
N LYS A 190 -18.23 -13.46 -7.63
CA LYS A 190 -17.83 -14.18 -8.84
C LYS A 190 -17.49 -13.14 -9.90
N TYR A 191 -16.26 -13.19 -10.41
CA TYR A 191 -15.85 -12.33 -11.51
C TYR A 191 -16.70 -12.69 -12.74
N TYR A 192 -17.41 -11.71 -13.28
CA TYR A 192 -17.88 -11.81 -14.65
C TYR A 192 -16.67 -11.55 -15.54
N ASP A 193 -16.36 -12.47 -16.45
CA ASP A 193 -15.37 -12.27 -17.50
C ASP A 193 -15.68 -10.94 -18.19
N TYR A 194 -14.82 -9.94 -18.02
CA TYR A 194 -14.93 -8.70 -18.76
C TYR A 194 -14.59 -9.02 -20.23
N PRO A 195 -15.54 -8.92 -21.16
CA PRO A 195 -15.37 -9.51 -22.50
C PRO A 195 -14.34 -8.76 -23.35
N ASN A 196 -13.94 -7.53 -22.96
CA ASN A 196 -13.03 -6.70 -23.73
C ASN A 196 -11.69 -6.49 -22.99
N LEU A 197 -10.59 -6.94 -23.59
CA LEU A 197 -9.24 -6.62 -23.08
C LEU A 197 -9.05 -5.10 -23.07
N LEU A 198 -8.69 -4.56 -21.90
CA LEU A 198 -8.34 -3.14 -21.78
C LEU A 198 -7.13 -2.82 -22.69
N PRO A 199 -7.16 -1.68 -23.40
CA PRO A 199 -6.01 -1.21 -24.15
C PRO A 199 -4.78 -1.09 -23.26
N LEU A 200 -3.61 -1.46 -23.77
CA LEU A 200 -2.38 -1.44 -22.97
C LEU A 200 -2.10 -0.08 -22.34
N HIS A 201 -2.30 1.02 -23.06
CA HIS A 201 -2.09 2.36 -22.49
C HIS A 201 -3.06 2.68 -21.33
N SER A 202 -4.31 2.21 -21.37
CA SER A 202 -5.24 2.35 -20.24
C SER A 202 -4.72 1.60 -19.02
N ILE A 203 -4.14 0.41 -19.21
CA ILE A 203 -3.54 -0.35 -18.11
C ILE A 203 -2.29 0.36 -17.56
N LEU A 204 -1.42 0.88 -18.41
CA LEU A 204 -0.22 1.63 -17.97
C LEU A 204 -0.57 2.96 -17.29
N SER A 205 -1.77 3.48 -17.53
CA SER A 205 -2.33 4.65 -16.85
C SER A 205 -3.23 4.27 -15.66
N TRP A 206 -3.28 3.00 -15.27
CA TRP A 206 -3.98 2.59 -14.06
C TRP A 206 -3.18 2.95 -12.80
N SER A 207 -3.87 3.22 -11.69
CA SER A 207 -3.21 3.40 -10.40
C SER A 207 -2.51 2.12 -9.95
N GLY A 208 -1.34 2.19 -9.33
CA GLY A 208 -0.61 1.01 -8.86
C GLY A 208 0.09 0.22 -9.97
N ILE A 209 0.28 0.83 -11.15
CA ILE A 209 1.21 0.35 -12.18
C ILE A 209 2.43 1.27 -12.22
N GLU A 210 3.61 0.73 -11.88
CA GLU A 210 4.90 1.40 -12.07
C GLU A 210 5.55 0.92 -13.37
N VAL A 211 6.04 1.86 -14.17
CA VAL A 211 6.82 1.59 -15.38
C VAL A 211 8.23 2.14 -15.21
N GLU A 212 9.24 1.27 -15.22
CA GLU A 212 10.66 1.62 -15.18
C GLU A 212 11.33 1.30 -16.52
N LEU A 213 11.96 2.31 -17.13
CA LEU A 213 12.64 2.24 -18.42
C LEU A 213 14.07 2.77 -18.28
N LYS A 214 15.04 1.87 -18.42
CA LYS A 214 16.46 2.18 -18.57
C LYS A 214 16.83 2.01 -20.04
N LEU A 215 16.91 3.15 -20.74
CA LEU A 215 17.12 3.20 -22.18
C LEU A 215 18.48 3.81 -22.49
N LYS A 216 19.15 3.31 -23.54
CA LYS A 216 20.46 3.81 -23.95
C LYS A 216 20.35 5.27 -24.42
N TRP A 217 21.22 6.14 -23.88
CA TRP A 217 21.25 7.56 -24.18
C TRP A 217 22.70 8.05 -24.30
N ALA A 218 23.08 8.63 -25.45
CA ALA A 218 24.35 9.32 -25.76
C ALA A 218 25.68 8.69 -25.27
N GLN A 219 26.67 8.46 -26.15
CA GLN A 219 28.05 8.04 -25.80
C GLN A 219 28.22 7.02 -24.64
N GLY A 220 27.30 6.06 -24.50
CA GLY A 220 27.36 5.01 -23.48
C GLY A 220 26.68 5.33 -22.15
N GLY A 221 25.86 6.38 -22.06
CA GLY A 221 24.95 6.62 -20.95
C GLY A 221 23.63 5.86 -21.07
N VAL A 222 22.86 5.89 -19.98
CA VAL A 222 21.50 5.38 -19.89
C VAL A 222 20.65 6.44 -19.22
N ILE A 223 19.47 6.71 -19.80
CA ILE A 223 18.42 7.47 -19.13
C ILE A 223 17.50 6.47 -18.40
N ASN A 224 17.24 6.74 -17.12
CA ASN A 224 16.26 6.02 -16.33
C ASN A 224 15.00 6.88 -16.24
N LEU A 225 13.88 6.32 -16.68
CA LEU A 225 12.55 6.90 -16.56
C LEU A 225 11.73 5.98 -15.66
N LYS A 226 11.15 6.53 -14.58
CA LYS A 226 10.11 5.82 -13.82
C LYS A 226 8.83 6.61 -13.86
N TYR A 227 7.73 5.97 -14.22
CA TYR A 227 6.43 6.60 -14.32
C TYR A 227 5.37 5.79 -13.57
N GLU A 228 4.52 6.49 -12.84
CA GLU A 228 3.37 5.92 -12.15
C GLU A 228 2.24 6.94 -11.98
N ASN A 229 1.01 6.43 -11.85
CA ASN A 229 -0.16 7.20 -11.43
C ASN A 229 -0.39 7.06 -9.92
N CYS A 230 0.32 7.89 -9.15
CA CYS A 230 0.33 7.90 -7.69
C CYS A 230 -0.79 8.77 -7.09
N HIS A 231 -2.03 8.51 -7.47
CA HIS A 231 -3.18 9.30 -7.03
C HIS A 231 -3.28 9.42 -5.50
N LYS A 232 -3.74 10.58 -5.00
CA LYS A 232 -4.00 10.76 -3.57
C LYS A 232 -5.44 10.35 -3.24
N LEU A 233 -5.60 9.39 -2.35
CA LEU A 233 -6.91 8.91 -1.89
C LEU A 233 -7.22 9.43 -0.50
N GLN A 234 -8.49 9.77 -0.27
CA GLN A 234 -9.03 10.08 1.04
C GLN A 234 -10.34 9.32 1.22
N HIS A 235 -10.47 8.64 2.35
CA HIS A 235 -11.68 7.90 2.72
C HIS A 235 -12.36 8.57 3.90
N LYS A 236 -13.68 8.69 3.82
CA LYS A 236 -14.52 9.20 4.89
C LYS A 236 -15.78 8.36 4.99
N LEU A 237 -16.05 7.80 6.15
CA LEU A 237 -17.35 7.22 6.43
C LEU A 237 -18.37 8.36 6.56
N VAL A 238 -19.39 8.35 5.71
CA VAL A 238 -20.45 9.36 5.70
C VAL A 238 -21.80 8.70 5.97
N ASN A 239 -22.66 9.39 6.69
CA ASN A 239 -24.09 9.08 6.76
C ASN A 239 -24.84 10.12 5.92
N LYS A 240 -25.37 9.73 4.76
CA LYS A 240 -26.07 10.67 3.86
C LYS A 240 -27.36 11.23 4.47
N MET A 241 -27.93 10.59 5.49
CA MET A 241 -29.10 11.11 6.20
C MET A 241 -28.79 12.33 7.07
N LEU A 242 -27.52 12.61 7.39
CA LEU A 242 -27.15 13.76 8.22
C LEU A 242 -27.03 15.08 7.44
N ASN A 243 -27.20 15.07 6.11
CA ASN A 243 -27.09 16.26 5.23
C ASN A 243 -25.86 17.14 5.52
N LEU A 244 -24.75 16.53 5.92
CA LEU A 244 -23.48 17.21 6.12
C LEU A 244 -22.74 17.30 4.79
N ASP A 245 -23.07 18.32 4.00
CA ASP A 245 -22.31 18.69 2.79
C ASP A 245 -20.88 19.02 3.19
N SER A 246 -19.98 18.09 2.91
CA SER A 246 -18.64 18.13 3.50
C SER A 246 -17.50 18.09 2.50
N TYR A 247 -17.79 18.10 1.19
CA TYR A 247 -16.74 18.22 0.18
C TYR A 247 -16.70 19.63 -0.41
N GLN A 248 -15.70 20.41 -0.01
CA GLN A 248 -15.45 21.71 -0.62
C GLN A 248 -14.85 21.52 -2.01
N LYS A 249 -15.48 22.11 -3.02
CA LYS A 249 -14.96 22.13 -4.40
C LYS A 249 -13.67 22.95 -4.42
N SER A 250 -12.53 22.28 -4.42
CA SER A 250 -11.21 22.89 -4.60
C SER A 250 -10.61 22.49 -5.95
N SER A 251 -10.07 23.45 -6.69
CA SER A 251 -9.28 23.14 -7.89
C SER A 251 -7.88 22.67 -7.50
N LEU A 252 -7.44 21.58 -8.12
CA LEU A 252 -6.09 21.03 -7.98
C LEU A 252 -5.12 21.76 -8.92
N ASN A 253 -3.88 21.97 -8.45
CA ASN A 253 -2.85 22.64 -9.23
C ASN A 253 -2.23 21.68 -10.26
N GLN A 254 -2.48 21.90 -11.55
CA GLN A 254 -1.92 21.06 -12.63
C GLN A 254 -0.49 21.46 -13.05
N GLN A 255 0.15 22.42 -12.36
CA GLN A 255 1.55 22.77 -12.58
C GLN A 255 2.48 21.64 -12.10
N TRP A 256 3.64 21.54 -12.75
CA TRP A 256 4.67 20.59 -12.37
C TRP A 256 5.39 21.03 -11.10
N GLU A 257 5.38 20.16 -10.11
CA GLU A 257 6.22 20.25 -8.92
C GLU A 257 7.48 19.42 -9.14
N VAL A 258 8.64 19.98 -8.81
CA VAL A 258 9.94 19.35 -9.05
C VAL A 258 10.68 19.18 -7.74
N LYS A 259 11.10 17.94 -7.46
CA LYS A 259 12.04 17.60 -6.40
C LYS A 259 13.36 17.18 -7.05
N SER A 260 14.35 18.08 -7.02
CA SER A 260 15.70 17.78 -7.53
C SER A 260 16.66 17.47 -6.38
N THR A 261 17.50 16.46 -6.58
CA THR A 261 18.52 16.01 -5.62
C THR A 261 19.90 16.63 -5.95
N ARG A 262 20.17 17.82 -5.38
CA ARG A 262 21.50 18.50 -5.25
C ARG A 262 22.15 19.12 -6.52
N LYS A 263 23.16 19.98 -6.26
CA LYS A 263 23.89 21.00 -7.05
C LYS A 263 24.36 20.68 -8.51
N ASN A 264 24.24 19.45 -9.01
CA ASN A 264 24.78 19.03 -10.31
C ASN A 264 23.68 18.61 -11.29
N SER A 265 22.64 19.42 -11.43
CA SER A 265 21.57 19.16 -12.40
C SER A 265 22.08 19.42 -13.83
N THR A 266 22.00 18.41 -14.69
CA THR A 266 22.15 18.61 -16.14
C THR A 266 20.81 19.05 -16.70
N GLU A 267 20.82 20.11 -17.49
CA GLU A 267 19.61 20.56 -18.17
C GLU A 267 19.45 19.81 -19.50
N ILE A 268 18.28 19.19 -19.71
CA ILE A 268 17.94 18.49 -20.95
C ILE A 268 16.60 19.01 -21.48
N SER A 269 16.43 19.01 -22.80
CA SER A 269 15.13 19.29 -23.40
C SER A 269 14.18 18.09 -23.20
N LYS A 270 12.90 18.35 -22.91
CA LYS A 270 11.86 17.31 -22.84
C LYS A 270 11.70 16.55 -24.16
N ASP A 271 11.98 17.19 -25.29
CA ASP A 271 11.86 16.58 -26.61
C ASP A 271 12.91 15.48 -26.81
N VAL A 272 14.04 15.56 -26.10
CA VAL A 272 15.05 14.48 -26.09
C VAL A 272 14.43 13.18 -25.57
N ILE A 273 13.53 13.25 -24.58
CA ILE A 273 12.85 12.09 -24.01
C ILE A 273 11.88 11.52 -25.03
N LEU A 274 11.03 12.36 -25.63
CA LEU A 274 10.04 11.90 -26.64
C LEU A 274 10.74 11.29 -27.86
N ASN A 275 11.77 11.97 -28.39
CA ASN A 275 12.56 11.46 -29.52
C ASN A 275 13.28 10.13 -29.19
N LEU A 276 13.67 9.91 -27.93
CA LEU A 276 14.25 8.64 -27.52
C LEU A 276 13.23 7.49 -27.66
N PHE A 277 11.96 7.71 -27.30
CA PHE A 277 10.94 6.70 -27.53
C PHE A 277 10.76 6.40 -29.02
N GLU A 278 10.73 7.42 -29.87
CA GLU A 278 10.65 7.22 -31.33
C GLU A 278 11.82 6.37 -31.85
N GLN A 279 13.04 6.64 -31.40
CA GLN A 279 14.22 5.84 -31.74
C GLN A 279 14.11 4.40 -31.23
N CYS A 280 13.67 4.20 -29.99
CA CYS A 280 13.48 2.86 -29.42
C CYS A 280 12.37 2.07 -30.14
N ILE A 281 11.28 2.71 -30.56
CA ILE A 281 10.16 2.09 -31.28
C ILE A 281 10.58 1.57 -32.67
N LEU A 282 11.53 2.25 -33.31
CA LEU A 282 12.09 1.88 -34.61
C LEU A 282 13.22 0.83 -34.51
N ASN A 283 13.80 0.65 -33.34
CA ASN A 283 14.94 -0.24 -33.14
C ASN A 283 14.47 -1.68 -32.83
N ASP A 284 14.87 -2.64 -33.67
CA ASP A 284 14.51 -4.06 -33.55
C ASP A 284 14.91 -4.69 -32.20
N ARG A 285 15.91 -4.13 -31.50
CA ARG A 285 16.27 -4.56 -30.14
C ARG A 285 15.09 -4.51 -29.18
N TYR A 286 14.17 -3.55 -29.36
CA TYR A 286 13.00 -3.38 -28.50
C TYR A 286 11.72 -3.92 -29.13
N ARG A 287 11.81 -4.77 -30.17
CA ARG A 287 10.64 -5.31 -30.88
C ARG A 287 9.58 -5.89 -29.94
N LYS A 288 9.99 -6.65 -28.92
CA LYS A 288 9.09 -7.23 -27.91
C LYS A 288 8.43 -6.21 -26.98
N TRP A 289 9.09 -5.07 -26.76
CA TRP A 289 8.61 -3.96 -25.93
C TRP A 289 7.92 -2.87 -26.73
N LYS A 290 7.85 -3.00 -28.05
CA LYS A 290 7.28 -1.97 -28.95
C LYS A 290 5.86 -1.54 -28.54
N PRO A 291 4.92 -2.44 -28.19
CA PRO A 291 3.58 -2.00 -27.76
C PRO A 291 3.60 -1.16 -26.48
N VAL A 292 4.47 -1.52 -25.53
CA VAL A 292 4.68 -0.77 -24.28
C VAL A 292 5.28 0.60 -24.60
N LEU A 293 6.35 0.65 -25.40
CA LEU A 293 7.02 1.90 -25.76
C LEU A 293 6.09 2.85 -26.52
N VAL A 294 5.26 2.33 -27.44
CA VAL A 294 4.24 3.14 -28.14
C VAL A 294 3.20 3.70 -27.17
N SER A 295 2.72 2.86 -26.24
CA SER A 295 1.74 3.28 -25.23
C SER A 295 2.31 4.33 -24.29
N MET A 296 3.54 4.12 -23.81
CA MET A 296 4.26 5.06 -22.96
C MET A 296 4.59 6.36 -23.68
N HIS A 297 4.96 6.32 -24.97
CA HIS A 297 5.18 7.52 -25.76
C HIS A 297 3.92 8.38 -25.85
N LYS A 298 2.75 7.77 -26.06
CA LYS A 298 1.44 8.46 -26.03
C LYS A 298 1.20 9.12 -24.66
N ILE A 299 1.31 8.35 -23.58
CA ILE A 299 1.10 8.83 -22.21
C ILE A 299 2.03 10.01 -21.89
N LEU A 300 3.33 9.86 -22.15
CA LEU A 300 4.33 10.88 -21.85
C LEU A 300 4.11 12.13 -22.72
N SER A 301 3.79 11.98 -24.00
CA SER A 301 3.47 13.11 -24.89
C SER A 301 2.29 13.93 -24.36
N ASP A 302 1.24 13.27 -23.88
CA ASP A 302 0.06 13.95 -23.32
C ASP A 302 0.38 14.66 -22.00
N ILE A 303 1.02 13.99 -21.05
CA ILE A 303 1.25 14.58 -19.73
C ILE A 303 2.36 15.65 -19.77
N THR A 304 3.39 15.50 -20.61
CA THR A 304 4.53 16.44 -20.67
C THR A 304 4.26 17.67 -21.54
N ARG A 305 3.07 17.78 -22.16
CA ARG A 305 2.66 18.97 -22.94
C ARG A 305 2.81 20.27 -22.13
N SER A 306 2.41 20.25 -20.85
CA SER A 306 2.54 21.37 -19.91
C SER A 306 3.90 21.46 -19.19
N MET A 307 4.84 20.54 -19.48
CA MET A 307 6.17 20.53 -18.87
C MET A 307 7.05 21.63 -19.49
N PRO A 308 7.91 22.30 -18.69
CA PRO A 308 8.92 23.22 -19.22
C PRO A 308 9.76 22.57 -20.32
N SER A 309 10.15 23.34 -21.33
CA SER A 309 10.92 22.82 -22.48
C SER A 309 12.26 22.22 -22.05
N ASN A 310 12.91 22.85 -21.07
CA ASN A 310 14.15 22.36 -20.48
C ASN A 310 13.90 21.98 -19.01
N ILE A 311 14.47 20.86 -18.61
CA ILE A 311 14.27 20.28 -17.28
C ILE A 311 15.62 19.87 -16.69
N GLY A 312 15.80 20.11 -15.38
CA GLY A 312 16.98 19.69 -14.64
C GLY A 312 16.88 18.23 -14.22
N VAL A 313 17.89 17.42 -14.55
CA VAL A 313 17.97 16.00 -14.20
C VAL A 313 19.28 15.67 -13.46
N PRO A 314 19.29 14.71 -12.51
CA PRO A 314 18.16 13.89 -12.10
C PRO A 314 17.09 14.68 -11.33
N GLY A 315 15.83 14.28 -11.50
CA GLY A 315 14.70 14.95 -10.88
C GLY A 315 13.43 14.09 -10.84
N THR A 316 12.65 14.27 -9.79
CA THR A 316 11.29 13.73 -9.69
C THR A 316 10.30 14.85 -9.97
N PHE A 317 9.43 14.63 -10.94
CA PHE A 317 8.42 15.57 -11.41
C PHE A 317 7.05 14.99 -11.07
N ARG A 318 6.16 15.78 -10.49
CA ARG A 318 4.78 15.36 -10.23
C ARG A 318 3.80 16.47 -10.58
N LYS A 319 2.57 16.10 -10.93
CA LYS A 319 1.48 17.04 -11.14
C LYS A 319 0.13 16.37 -10.94
N TYR A 320 -0.90 17.18 -10.68
CA TYR A 320 -2.27 16.71 -10.80
C TYR A 320 -2.68 16.61 -12.28
N LEU A 321 -3.36 15.52 -12.64
CA LEU A 321 -3.77 15.18 -14.00
C LEU A 321 -5.09 15.85 -14.39
N SER A 322 -5.96 16.10 -13.41
CA SER A 322 -7.23 16.82 -13.57
C SER A 322 -7.28 18.06 -12.68
N LYS A 323 -8.07 19.06 -13.09
CA LYS A 323 -8.35 20.25 -12.28
C LYS A 323 -9.21 19.92 -11.06
N TYR A 324 -9.99 18.85 -11.11
CA TYR A 324 -10.92 18.49 -10.04
C TYR A 324 -10.72 17.04 -9.62
N SER A 325 -10.95 16.77 -8.35
CA SER A 325 -10.96 15.40 -7.81
C SER A 325 -12.15 14.61 -8.36
N TYR A 326 -12.09 13.30 -8.16
CA TYR A 326 -13.21 12.39 -8.37
C TYR A 326 -13.67 11.85 -7.03
N VAL A 327 -14.94 11.49 -6.93
CA VAL A 327 -15.54 10.87 -5.75
C VAL A 327 -16.31 9.63 -6.17
N ARG A 328 -16.32 8.63 -5.31
CA ARG A 328 -17.23 7.50 -5.39
C ARG A 328 -17.63 7.05 -4.00
N PHE A 329 -18.62 6.17 -3.94
CA PHE A 329 -19.19 5.70 -2.69
C PHE A 329 -19.15 4.17 -2.65
N LEU A 330 -18.52 3.62 -1.61
CA LEU A 330 -18.33 2.19 -1.44
C LEU A 330 -19.25 1.69 -0.32
N TYR A 331 -20.03 0.65 -0.60
CA TYR A 331 -20.97 0.04 0.34
C TYR A 331 -21.50 -1.31 -0.17
N LYS A 332 -22.18 -2.04 0.71
CA LYS A 332 -22.97 -3.23 0.41
C LYS A 332 -24.43 -2.99 0.80
N ASN A 333 -25.35 -3.25 -0.12
CA ASN A 333 -26.78 -3.27 0.20
C ASN A 333 -27.12 -4.51 1.04
N VAL A 334 -28.02 -4.33 2.02
CA VAL A 334 -28.66 -5.43 2.76
C VAL A 334 -29.83 -5.93 1.90
N THR A 335 -29.95 -7.25 1.69
CA THR A 335 -31.01 -7.85 0.87
C THR A 335 -32.37 -7.85 1.59
N ASP A 336 -33.45 -7.65 0.83
CA ASP A 336 -34.83 -7.32 1.27
C ASP A 336 -35.56 -8.35 2.16
N GLU A 337 -34.93 -9.45 2.58
CA GLU A 337 -35.60 -10.47 3.44
C GLU A 337 -35.72 -10.03 4.92
N GLU A 338 -35.15 -8.88 5.29
CA GLU A 338 -35.14 -8.34 6.67
C GLU A 338 -35.66 -6.90 6.78
N THR A 339 -36.37 -6.38 5.77
CA THR A 339 -36.86 -4.99 5.80
C THR A 339 -38.21 -4.88 6.48
N ASP A 340 -38.21 -4.71 7.80
CA ASP A 340 -39.27 -3.96 8.49
C ASP A 340 -39.18 -2.48 8.07
N THR A 341 -40.33 -1.84 7.85
CA THR A 341 -40.50 -0.50 7.26
C THR A 341 -39.96 0.67 8.12
N GLU A 342 -39.12 0.41 9.13
CA GLU A 342 -38.51 1.42 10.02
C GLU A 342 -36.99 1.67 9.75
N ASN A 343 -36.38 1.01 8.76
CA ASN A 343 -34.91 0.88 8.64
C ASN A 343 -34.13 1.95 7.83
N GLU A 344 -34.67 3.14 7.61
CA GLU A 344 -33.98 4.24 6.87
C GLU A 344 -33.13 5.18 7.75
N LYS A 345 -32.87 4.85 9.02
CA LYS A 345 -32.19 5.78 9.94
C LYS A 345 -30.75 6.14 9.54
N TYR A 346 -30.06 5.25 8.83
CA TYR A 346 -28.68 5.44 8.40
C TYR A 346 -28.53 5.13 6.91
N ASP A 347 -27.82 5.99 6.18
CA ASP A 347 -27.32 5.72 4.83
C ASP A 347 -25.78 5.83 4.85
N LEU A 348 -25.14 4.76 5.33
CA LEU A 348 -23.70 4.69 5.56
C LEU A 348 -22.94 4.31 4.29
N GLN A 349 -21.97 5.13 3.91
CA GLN A 349 -21.14 4.89 2.73
C GLN A 349 -19.71 5.31 3.03
N ILE A 350 -18.71 4.55 2.54
CA ILE A 350 -17.35 5.08 2.49
C ILE A 350 -17.30 6.00 1.26
N GLN A 351 -17.27 7.30 1.50
CA GLN A 351 -16.91 8.27 0.48
C GLN A 351 -15.41 8.16 0.23
N GLU A 352 -15.04 7.84 -1.00
CA GLU A 352 -13.66 7.82 -1.45
C GLU A 352 -13.45 8.97 -2.42
N VAL A 353 -12.53 9.88 -2.08
CA VAL A 353 -12.12 11.00 -2.93
C VAL A 353 -10.73 10.72 -3.49
N LEU A 354 -10.60 10.82 -4.81
CA LEU A 354 -9.35 10.63 -5.55
C LEU A 354 -8.92 11.96 -6.16
N SER A 355 -7.74 12.44 -5.78
CA SER A 355 -7.05 13.53 -6.47
C SER A 355 -6.04 12.94 -7.45
N PRO A 356 -6.31 12.99 -8.77
CA PRO A 356 -5.53 12.25 -9.75
C PRO A 356 -4.16 12.91 -9.94
N MET A 357 -3.11 12.17 -9.63
CA MET A 357 -1.71 12.64 -9.69
C MET A 357 -0.85 11.62 -10.43
N CYS A 358 0.15 12.10 -11.16
CA CYS A 358 1.23 11.27 -11.68
C CYS A 358 2.58 11.71 -11.13
N GLN A 359 3.53 10.78 -11.18
CA GLN A 359 4.93 11.01 -10.87
C GLN A 359 5.81 10.45 -11.98
N LEU A 360 6.80 11.24 -12.39
CA LEU A 360 7.80 10.91 -13.39
C LEU A 360 9.18 11.20 -12.81
N TYR A 361 9.99 10.17 -12.63
CA TYR A 361 11.41 10.31 -12.32
C TYR A 361 12.23 10.24 -13.60
N ILE A 362 13.22 11.12 -13.73
CA ILE A 362 14.18 11.14 -14.84
C ILE A 362 15.58 11.22 -14.26
N GLY A 363 16.45 10.27 -14.60
CA GLY A 363 17.85 10.26 -14.17
C GLY A 363 18.80 9.86 -15.28
N LEU A 364 20.03 10.38 -15.22
CA LEU A 364 21.10 10.05 -16.18
C LEU A 364 22.19 9.27 -15.46
N TYR A 365 22.55 8.11 -16.01
CA TYR A 365 23.53 7.20 -15.41
C TYR A 365 24.56 6.76 -16.44
N ARG A 366 25.79 6.53 -15.97
CA ARG A 366 26.80 5.80 -16.73
C ARG A 366 26.61 4.31 -16.45
N SER A 367 25.81 3.65 -17.26
CA SER A 367 25.58 2.20 -17.20
C SER A 367 25.40 1.65 -18.60
N ARG A 368 25.61 0.34 -18.76
CA ARG A 368 25.30 -0.39 -20.01
C ARG A 368 24.04 -1.24 -19.89
N GLU A 369 23.44 -1.32 -18.71
CA GLU A 369 22.26 -2.15 -18.48
C GLU A 369 20.99 -1.44 -18.96
N GLU A 370 20.43 -1.97 -20.04
CA GLU A 370 19.10 -1.63 -20.53
C GLU A 370 18.08 -2.53 -19.85
N LEU A 371 16.98 -1.94 -19.40
CA LEU A 371 15.97 -2.65 -18.64
C LEU A 371 14.61 -1.99 -18.85
N ILE A 372 13.60 -2.80 -19.15
CA ILE A 372 12.21 -2.35 -19.14
C ILE A 372 11.50 -3.26 -18.17
N LYS A 373 10.86 -2.67 -17.15
CA LYS A 373 10.08 -3.36 -16.13
C LYS A 373 8.73 -2.66 -15.99
N ILE A 374 7.70 -3.47 -15.87
CA ILE A 374 6.35 -3.02 -15.51
C ILE A 374 5.97 -3.80 -14.26
N HIS A 375 5.58 -3.09 -13.23
CA HIS A 375 5.27 -3.65 -11.92
C HIS A 375 3.82 -3.33 -11.56
N CYS A 376 3.11 -4.32 -11.04
CA CYS A 376 1.75 -4.18 -10.54
C CYS A 376 1.78 -4.24 -9.01
N ASP A 377 1.55 -3.10 -8.36
CA ASP A 377 1.62 -2.96 -6.91
C ASP A 377 0.53 -3.75 -6.18
N PHE A 378 -0.62 -3.98 -6.83
CA PHE A 378 -1.74 -4.69 -6.22
C PHE A 378 -1.41 -6.15 -5.87
N CYS A 379 -0.53 -6.78 -6.66
CA CYS A 379 -0.21 -8.20 -6.52
C CYS A 379 1.30 -8.48 -6.62
N GLN A 380 2.12 -7.43 -6.66
CA GLN A 380 3.59 -7.48 -6.69
C GLN A 380 4.17 -8.25 -7.90
N VAL A 381 3.40 -8.36 -8.99
CA VAL A 381 3.83 -9.05 -10.21
C VAL A 381 4.67 -8.09 -11.06
N THR A 382 5.83 -8.58 -11.52
CA THR A 382 6.69 -7.83 -12.45
C THR A 382 6.72 -8.54 -13.80
N PHE A 383 6.43 -7.79 -14.86
CA PHE A 383 6.37 -8.32 -16.22
C PHE A 383 7.72 -8.19 -16.91
N THR A 384 8.25 -9.33 -17.36
CA THR A 384 9.47 -9.45 -18.14
C THR A 384 9.30 -10.63 -19.09
N GLY A 385 9.51 -10.47 -20.40
CA GLY A 385 9.28 -11.58 -21.32
C GLY A 385 9.28 -11.19 -22.80
N GLU A 386 8.82 -12.10 -23.65
CA GLU A 386 8.63 -11.87 -25.09
C GLU A 386 7.24 -11.32 -25.42
N ASN A 387 6.19 -11.70 -24.66
CA ASN A 387 4.79 -11.31 -24.91
C ASN A 387 4.23 -10.39 -23.82
N VAL A 388 5.06 -9.45 -23.35
CA VAL A 388 4.76 -8.62 -22.17
C VAL A 388 3.43 -7.87 -22.29
N ALA A 389 3.10 -7.34 -23.47
CA ALA A 389 1.83 -6.64 -23.69
C ALA A 389 0.61 -7.54 -23.40
N TRP A 390 0.62 -8.76 -23.91
CA TRP A 390 -0.46 -9.73 -23.69
C TRP A 390 -0.49 -10.21 -22.23
N GLU A 391 0.68 -10.46 -21.63
CA GLU A 391 0.80 -10.85 -20.22
C GLU A 391 0.17 -9.80 -19.29
N ILE A 392 0.46 -8.52 -19.53
CA ILE A 392 -0.12 -7.40 -18.79
C ILE A 392 -1.63 -7.35 -18.99
N GLN A 393 -2.09 -7.39 -20.24
CA GLN A 393 -3.52 -7.30 -20.55
C GLN A 393 -4.32 -8.46 -19.96
N ASN A 394 -3.78 -9.68 -20.00
CA ASN A 394 -4.43 -10.85 -19.44
C ASN A 394 -4.44 -10.81 -17.90
N HIS A 395 -3.32 -10.39 -17.30
CA HIS A 395 -3.24 -10.19 -15.85
C HIS A 395 -4.30 -9.20 -15.34
N PHE A 396 -4.48 -8.10 -16.07
CA PHE A 396 -5.32 -6.99 -15.63
C PHE A 396 -6.81 -7.27 -15.63
N LYS A 397 -7.27 -8.36 -16.27
CA LYS A 397 -8.67 -8.82 -16.21
C LYS A 397 -9.20 -9.00 -14.78
N SER A 398 -8.30 -9.35 -13.84
CA SER A 398 -8.65 -9.54 -12.43
C SER A 398 -8.83 -8.24 -11.64
N HIS A 399 -8.38 -7.10 -12.19
CA HIS A 399 -8.38 -5.78 -11.54
C HIS A 399 -9.47 -4.81 -12.04
N VAL A 400 -10.27 -5.20 -13.04
CA VAL A 400 -11.22 -4.30 -13.72
C VAL A 400 -12.47 -3.96 -12.89
N ALA A 401 -12.75 -4.71 -11.82
CA ALA A 401 -13.98 -4.60 -11.03
C ALA A 401 -13.98 -3.45 -10.01
N GLU A 402 -13.71 -2.23 -10.46
CA GLU A 402 -13.76 -1.01 -9.66
C GLU A 402 -15.03 -0.21 -9.96
N PRO A 403 -15.76 0.29 -8.95
CA PRO A 403 -16.88 1.21 -9.18
C PRO A 403 -16.43 2.49 -9.91
N ASP A 404 -17.33 3.01 -10.74
CA ASP A 404 -17.12 4.24 -11.49
C ASP A 404 -16.91 5.46 -10.59
N TRP A 405 -16.34 6.51 -11.18
CA TRP A 405 -15.97 7.74 -10.50
C TRP A 405 -16.86 8.88 -10.94
N GLN A 406 -17.22 9.75 -10.00
CA GLN A 406 -17.97 10.97 -10.27
C GLN A 406 -17.05 12.19 -10.16
N CYS A 407 -17.05 13.10 -11.13
CA CYS A 407 -16.30 14.35 -11.01
C CYS A 407 -16.95 15.26 -9.96
N VAL A 408 -16.19 15.72 -8.96
CA VAL A 408 -16.71 16.58 -7.87
C VAL A 408 -17.18 17.97 -8.33
N ASN A 409 -16.87 18.35 -9.57
CA ASN A 409 -17.23 19.66 -10.11
C ASN A 409 -18.51 19.62 -10.96
N CYS A 410 -18.59 18.71 -11.94
CA CYS A 410 -19.70 18.60 -12.89
C CYS A 410 -20.63 17.42 -12.63
N ASP A 411 -20.38 16.62 -11.59
CA ASP A 411 -21.19 15.48 -11.16
C ASP A 411 -21.36 14.37 -12.22
N LYS A 412 -20.59 14.43 -13.32
CA LYS A 412 -20.56 13.41 -14.36
C LYS A 412 -19.90 12.13 -13.83
N THR A 413 -20.61 11.01 -13.94
CA THR A 413 -20.06 9.67 -13.76
C THR A 413 -19.21 9.30 -14.98
N ILE A 414 -17.98 8.84 -14.73
CA ILE A 414 -16.98 8.48 -15.71
C ILE A 414 -16.49 7.08 -15.37
N THR A 415 -16.50 6.21 -16.37
CA THR A 415 -16.03 4.83 -16.17
C THR A 415 -14.53 4.81 -15.90
N MET A 416 -14.05 3.79 -15.17
CA MET A 416 -12.62 3.62 -14.96
C MET A 416 -11.84 3.46 -16.28
N SER A 417 -12.44 2.78 -17.26
CA SER A 417 -11.86 2.66 -18.61
C SER A 417 -11.70 4.02 -19.31
N ASP A 418 -12.68 4.90 -19.20
CA ASP A 418 -12.60 6.23 -19.81
C ASP A 418 -11.56 7.11 -19.11
N LEU A 419 -11.52 7.08 -17.77
CA LEU A 419 -10.51 7.82 -17.01
C LEU A 419 -9.09 7.39 -17.37
N THR A 420 -8.84 6.09 -17.42
CA THR A 420 -7.51 5.58 -17.75
C THR A 420 -7.14 5.80 -19.22
N TRP A 421 -8.10 5.71 -20.13
CA TRP A 421 -7.90 6.06 -21.54
C TRP A 421 -7.49 7.53 -21.73
N GLU A 422 -8.11 8.45 -20.98
CA GLU A 422 -7.83 9.88 -20.99
C GLU A 422 -6.68 10.30 -20.04
N ASN A 423 -5.88 9.35 -19.53
CA ASN A 423 -4.79 9.62 -18.58
C ASN A 423 -5.25 10.45 -17.36
N TRP A 424 -6.46 10.18 -16.88
CA TRP A 424 -7.15 10.86 -15.78
C TRP A 424 -7.39 12.35 -15.99
N ASN A 425 -7.24 12.85 -17.22
CA ASN A 425 -7.46 14.23 -17.58
C ASN A 425 -8.92 14.44 -18.04
N HIS A 426 -9.78 14.80 -17.10
CA HIS A 426 -11.15 15.21 -17.39
C HIS A 426 -11.25 16.72 -17.52
N THR A 427 -11.84 17.20 -18.61
CA THR A 427 -12.27 18.59 -18.76
C THR A 427 -13.78 18.67 -18.56
N CYS A 428 -14.22 19.46 -17.58
CA CYS A 428 -15.65 19.74 -17.42
C CYS A 428 -16.11 20.65 -18.55
N GLU A 429 -17.24 20.31 -19.16
CA GLU A 429 -17.89 21.22 -20.10
C GLU A 429 -18.35 22.49 -19.38
N PRO A 430 -18.31 23.68 -20.04
CA PRO A 430 -18.86 24.89 -19.47
C PRO A 430 -20.35 24.70 -19.17
N LEU A 431 -20.79 25.13 -17.98
CA LEU A 431 -22.19 25.06 -17.50
C LEU A 431 -23.22 25.76 -18.42
N SER A 432 -22.79 26.45 -19.49
CA SER A 432 -23.66 27.16 -20.42
C SER A 432 -24.49 26.28 -21.37
N LEU A 433 -24.36 24.95 -21.32
CA LEU A 433 -25.13 24.02 -22.17
C LEU A 433 -26.12 23.13 -21.41
N CYS A 434 -26.15 23.16 -20.07
CA CYS A 434 -27.03 22.28 -19.27
C CYS A 434 -28.39 22.89 -18.87
N HIS A 435 -28.83 24.00 -19.49
CA HIS A 435 -30.17 24.58 -19.28
C HIS A 435 -31.05 24.60 -20.54
N MET A 436 -30.84 23.65 -21.46
CA MET A 436 -31.81 23.35 -22.51
C MET A 436 -31.82 21.86 -22.81
N GLN A 437 -32.55 21.09 -22.02
CA GLN A 437 -33.30 19.91 -22.48
C GLN A 437 -34.32 19.47 -21.44
#